data_AF-A0A3B6NVX9-F1
#
_entry.id   AF-A0A3B6NVX9-F1
#
_cell.length_a   1.000
_cell.length_b   1.000
_cell.length_c   1.000
_cell.angle_alpha   90.00
_cell.angle_beta   90.00
_cell.angle_gamma   90.00
#
_symmetry.space_group_name_H-M   'P 1'
#
loop_
_entity.id
_entity.type
_entity.pdbx_description
1 polymer ?
#
loop_
_entity_poly.entity_id
_entity_poly.type
_entity_poly.pdbx_seq_one_letter_code
_entity_poly.pdbx_strand_id
1 'polypeptide(L)'
;MEAVASQPVSVAVDGGDMTFQFYKGGVMTGSCGTDLDHGIAAIGYGKTSDGTKYWLLKNSWGTTWGENGYLRMEKDIPDKKGMCGLAMEPSYPTA
;
A
#
# COMPACT_ATOMS: atom_id res chain seq x y z
N MET A 1 -11.13 -3.94 8.34
CA MET A 1 -11.20 -3.69 6.87
C MET A 1 -12.34 -2.74 6.50
N GLU A 2 -13.04 -2.14 7.48
CA GLU A 2 -14.21 -1.29 7.23
C GLU A 2 -13.84 0.12 6.74
N ALA A 3 -12.67 0.64 7.15
CA ALA A 3 -12.26 2.00 6.84
C ALA A 3 -12.07 2.23 5.32
N VAL A 4 -11.22 1.45 4.66
CA VAL A 4 -10.93 1.59 3.21
C VAL A 4 -12.16 1.31 2.34
N ALA A 5 -13.10 0.50 2.81
CA ALA A 5 -14.37 0.26 2.12
C ALA A 5 -15.30 1.47 2.15
N SER A 6 -15.15 2.34 3.15
CA SER A 6 -16.01 3.50 3.38
C SER A 6 -15.43 4.78 2.79
N GLN A 7 -14.12 4.94 2.81
CA GLN A 7 -13.41 6.12 2.30
C GLN A 7 -11.91 5.83 2.09
N PRO A 8 -11.18 6.68 1.33
CA PRO A 8 -9.72 6.66 1.33
C PRO A 8 -9.13 6.80 2.75
N VAL A 9 -8.06 6.07 3.02
CA VAL A 9 -7.35 6.08 4.30
C VAL A 9 -5.90 6.51 4.07
N SER A 10 -5.44 7.51 4.80
CA SER A 10 -4.03 7.89 4.84
C SER A 10 -3.24 6.83 5.61
N VAL A 11 -2.10 6.41 5.07
CA VAL A 11 -1.22 5.40 5.68
C VAL A 11 0.24 5.82 5.54
N ALA A 12 1.07 5.39 6.49
CA ALA A 12 2.52 5.48 6.39
C ALA A 12 3.11 4.15 5.92
N VAL A 13 4.20 4.21 5.16
CA VAL A 13 4.97 3.05 4.70
C VAL A 13 6.47 3.33 4.81
N ASP A 14 7.27 2.27 4.82
CA ASP A 14 8.70 2.31 4.50
C ASP A 14 8.87 2.52 2.98
N GLY A 15 8.99 3.78 2.57
CA GLY A 15 9.25 4.19 1.20
C GLY A 15 10.74 4.18 0.82
N GLY A 16 11.62 4.07 1.83
CA GLY A 16 13.05 3.88 1.68
C GLY A 16 13.44 2.49 1.15
N ASP A 17 12.61 1.48 1.34
CA ASP A 17 12.84 0.12 0.82
C ASP A 17 12.97 0.08 -0.72
N MET A 18 13.99 -0.63 -1.22
CA MET A 18 14.25 -0.76 -2.65
C MET A 18 13.09 -1.41 -3.42
N THR A 19 12.37 -2.34 -2.79
CA THR A 19 11.20 -3.00 -3.37
C THR A 19 10.10 -1.98 -3.67
N PHE A 20 9.91 -1.00 -2.77
CA PHE A 20 8.98 0.10 -2.97
C PHE A 20 9.50 1.07 -4.04
N GLN A 21 10.75 1.55 -3.90
CA GLN A 21 11.31 2.56 -4.81
C GLN A 21 11.27 2.14 -6.28
N PHE A 22 11.62 0.89 -6.56
CA PHE A 22 11.73 0.37 -7.93
C PHE A 22 10.49 -0.35 -8.43
N TYR A 23 9.36 -0.28 -7.71
CA TYR A 23 8.10 -0.86 -8.16
C TYR A 23 7.67 -0.33 -9.54
N LYS A 24 7.34 -1.25 -10.46
CA LYS A 24 6.88 -0.95 -11.84
C LYS A 24 5.49 -1.48 -12.17
N GLY A 25 4.97 -2.44 -11.40
CA GLY A 25 3.66 -3.04 -11.65
C GLY A 25 3.51 -4.43 -11.05
N GLY A 26 2.28 -4.96 -11.13
CA GLY A 26 1.90 -6.22 -10.48
C GLY A 26 1.50 -6.03 -9.02
N VAL A 27 1.18 -7.12 -8.33
CA VAL A 27 1.05 -7.07 -6.87
C VAL A 27 2.46 -7.16 -6.28
N MET A 28 2.87 -6.12 -5.57
CA MET A 28 4.13 -6.09 -4.84
C MET A 28 4.05 -7.08 -3.68
N THR A 29 4.96 -8.04 -3.66
CA THR A 29 5.11 -9.09 -2.65
C THR A 29 6.55 -9.13 -2.15
N GLY A 30 6.82 -9.85 -1.07
CA GLY A 30 8.18 -10.07 -0.56
C GLY A 30 8.45 -9.31 0.73
N SER A 31 9.73 -9.08 1.02
CA SER A 31 10.17 -8.38 2.23
C SER A 31 10.25 -6.88 1.98
N CYS A 32 9.72 -6.11 2.93
CA CYS A 32 9.86 -4.67 3.02
C CYS A 32 10.06 -4.35 4.50
N GLY A 33 10.91 -3.37 4.81
CA GLY A 33 11.10 -2.90 6.18
C GLY A 33 9.85 -2.29 6.80
N THR A 34 9.97 -1.79 8.04
CA THR A 34 8.89 -1.07 8.72
C THR A 34 9.38 0.26 9.30
N ASP A 35 10.47 0.79 8.75
CA ASP A 35 11.03 2.08 9.15
C ASP A 35 10.26 3.18 8.40
N LEU A 36 9.07 3.49 8.91
CA LEU A 36 8.11 4.38 8.26
C LEU A 36 8.71 5.76 7.99
N ASP A 37 8.74 6.17 6.72
CA ASP A 37 9.30 7.45 6.28
C ASP A 37 8.46 8.15 5.21
N HIS A 38 7.41 7.50 4.68
CA HIS A 38 6.64 8.01 3.55
C HIS A 38 5.12 7.87 3.73
N GLY A 39 4.39 8.94 3.41
CA GLY A 39 2.93 9.00 3.52
C GLY A 39 2.23 8.82 2.17
N ILE A 40 1.29 7.86 2.11
CA ILE A 40 0.47 7.57 0.93
C ILE A 40 -1.01 7.34 1.30
N ALA A 41 -1.86 7.02 0.32
CA ALA A 41 -3.28 6.76 0.58
C ALA A 41 -3.71 5.38 0.07
N ALA A 42 -4.34 4.59 0.95
CA ALA A 42 -5.09 3.40 0.57
C ALA A 42 -6.47 3.82 0.05
N ILE A 43 -6.72 3.57 -1.22
CA ILE A 43 -7.93 4.02 -1.94
C ILE A 43 -8.85 2.87 -2.35
N GLY A 44 -8.43 1.63 -2.08
CA GLY A 44 -9.20 0.45 -2.41
C GLY A 44 -8.46 -0.83 -2.08
N TYR A 45 -9.06 -1.95 -2.43
CA TYR A 45 -8.49 -3.28 -2.32
C TYR A 45 -9.13 -4.20 -3.34
N GLY A 46 -8.49 -5.32 -3.61
CA GLY A 46 -9.01 -6.29 -4.55
C GLY A 46 -8.34 -7.65 -4.44
N LYS A 47 -8.64 -8.49 -5.42
CA LYS A 47 -8.09 -9.82 -5.59
C LYS A 47 -7.79 -10.03 -7.07
N THR A 48 -6.61 -10.52 -7.40
CA THR A 48 -6.23 -10.94 -8.76
C THR A 48 -6.94 -12.23 -9.14
N SER A 49 -6.88 -12.60 -10.42
CA SER A 49 -7.48 -13.85 -10.95
C SER A 49 -6.87 -15.11 -10.33
N ASP A 50 -5.57 -15.10 -10.02
CA ASP A 50 -4.87 -16.18 -9.31
C ASP A 50 -5.17 -16.23 -7.80
N GLY A 51 -5.86 -15.22 -7.30
CA GLY A 51 -6.34 -15.14 -5.94
C GLY A 51 -5.49 -14.36 -4.95
N THR A 52 -4.41 -13.73 -5.41
CA THR A 52 -3.60 -12.81 -4.61
C THR A 52 -4.41 -11.57 -4.22
N LYS A 53 -4.53 -11.31 -2.92
CA LYS A 53 -5.24 -10.13 -2.41
C LYS A 53 -4.28 -8.94 -2.35
N TYR A 54 -4.79 -7.75 -2.64
CA TYR A 54 -3.97 -6.53 -2.61
C TYR A 54 -4.72 -5.32 -2.05
N TRP A 55 -3.97 -4.39 -1.48
CA TRP A 55 -4.35 -3.00 -1.28
C TRP A 55 -4.05 -2.21 -2.55
N LEU A 56 -4.97 -1.33 -2.95
CA LEU A 56 -4.73 -0.34 -4.01
C LEU A 56 -4.34 0.99 -3.35
N LEU A 57 -3.13 1.45 -3.66
CA LEU A 57 -2.49 2.59 -3.03
C LEU A 57 -2.20 3.67 -4.06
N LYS A 58 -2.42 4.93 -3.69
CA LYS A 58 -2.07 6.11 -4.47
C LYS A 58 -0.79 6.73 -3.92
N ASN A 59 0.24 6.82 -4.75
CA ASN A 59 1.52 7.46 -4.40
C ASN A 59 1.56 8.92 -4.89
N SER A 60 2.61 9.65 -4.49
CA SER A 60 2.84 11.08 -4.78
C SER A 60 4.05 11.34 -5.68
N TRP A 61 4.64 10.30 -6.31
CA TRP A 61 5.85 10.40 -7.13
C TRP A 61 5.61 10.52 -8.64
N GLY A 62 4.42 10.98 -9.03
CA GLY A 62 4.04 11.17 -10.43
C GLY A 62 3.63 9.87 -11.15
N THR A 63 3.18 10.02 -12.39
CA THR A 63 2.56 8.91 -13.15
C THR A 63 3.57 7.96 -13.79
N THR A 64 4.85 8.33 -13.84
CA THR A 64 5.92 7.47 -14.40
C THR A 64 6.38 6.39 -13.42
N TRP A 65 5.97 6.49 -12.15
CA TRP A 65 6.25 5.51 -11.13
C TRP A 65 5.10 4.50 -11.01
N GLY A 66 5.42 3.22 -10.81
CA GLY A 66 4.43 2.16 -10.64
C GLY A 66 3.40 2.07 -11.75
N GLU A 67 2.15 1.82 -11.37
CA GLU A 67 1.01 1.66 -12.27
C GLU A 67 0.31 3.00 -12.46
N ASN A 68 0.89 3.92 -13.25
CA ASN A 68 0.40 5.30 -13.42
C ASN A 68 0.32 6.09 -12.10
N GLY A 69 1.31 5.94 -11.21
CA GLY A 69 1.36 6.56 -9.89
C GLY A 69 0.65 5.77 -8.78
N TYR A 70 0.13 4.59 -9.12
CA TYR A 70 -0.49 3.67 -8.16
C TYR A 70 0.38 2.45 -7.90
N LEU A 71 0.04 1.76 -6.82
CA LEU A 71 0.70 0.56 -6.35
C LEU A 71 -0.36 -0.45 -5.88
N ARG A 72 -0.16 -1.71 -6.23
CA ARG A 72 -0.86 -2.83 -5.59
C ARG A 72 0.10 -3.53 -4.64
N MET A 73 -0.22 -3.52 -3.34
CA MET A 73 0.62 -4.12 -2.30
C MET A 73 -0.09 -5.33 -1.69
N GLU A 74 0.62 -6.43 -1.46
CA GLU A 74 0.04 -7.66 -0.93
C GLU A 74 -0.74 -7.41 0.37
N LYS A 75 -1.93 -8.00 0.44
CA LYS A 75 -2.88 -7.84 1.54
C LYS A 75 -3.11 -9.18 2.25
N ASP A 76 -3.43 -9.09 3.54
CA ASP A 76 -3.68 -10.23 4.44
C ASP A 76 -2.46 -11.13 4.65
N ILE A 77 -1.26 -10.53 4.64
CA ILE A 77 -0.01 -11.21 5.00
C ILE A 77 0.02 -11.59 6.50
N PRO A 78 0.87 -12.55 6.92
CA PRO A 78 0.97 -12.95 8.32
C PRO A 78 1.38 -11.82 9.27
N ASP A 79 2.25 -10.90 8.80
CA ASP A 79 2.68 -9.75 9.60
C ASP A 79 1.53 -8.75 9.79
N LYS A 80 1.17 -8.52 11.06
CA LYS A 80 0.09 -7.62 11.46
C LYS A 80 0.41 -6.15 11.21
N LYS A 81 1.68 -5.79 11.04
CA LYS A 81 2.11 -4.46 10.60
C LYS A 81 1.76 -4.20 9.14
N GLY A 82 1.45 -5.24 8.36
CA GLY A 82 1.27 -5.15 6.92
C GLY A 82 2.60 -4.97 6.19
N MET A 83 2.59 -5.19 4.88
CA MET A 83 3.77 -5.00 4.06
C MET A 83 4.22 -3.53 4.13
N CYS A 84 5.52 -3.29 4.25
CA CYS A 84 6.10 -1.96 4.45
C CYS A 84 5.58 -1.19 5.68
N GLY A 85 4.97 -1.88 6.66
CA GLY A 85 4.38 -1.23 7.84
C GLY A 85 3.05 -0.50 7.57
N LEU A 86 2.40 -0.73 6.42
CA LEU A 86 1.17 -0.04 5.98
C LEU A 86 0.04 0.00 7.02
N ALA A 87 -0.06 -0.97 7.92
CA ALA A 87 -1.11 -1.05 8.93
C ALA A 87 -0.72 -0.44 10.30
N MET A 88 0.47 0.14 10.43
CA MET A 88 0.96 0.69 11.70
C MET A 88 0.36 2.05 12.04
N GLU A 89 0.27 2.97 11.06
CA GLU A 89 -0.26 4.33 11.26
C GLU A 89 -1.37 4.72 10.24
N PRO A 90 -2.51 4.00 10.19
CA PRO A 90 -3.63 4.39 9.36
C PRO A 90 -4.47 5.49 10.03
N SER A 91 -4.91 6.49 9.26
CA SER A 91 -5.85 7.52 9.72
C SER A 91 -6.80 7.97 8.60
N TYR A 92 -7.99 8.42 8.99
CA TYR A 92 -8.99 8.95 8.07
C TYR A 92 -9.76 10.10 8.74
N PRO A 93 -10.21 11.10 7.99
CA PRO A 93 -10.99 12.20 8.54
C PRO A 93 -12.40 11.74 8.95
N THR A 94 -12.96 12.46 9.92
CA THR A 94 -14.37 12.36 10.30
C THR A 94 -15.04 13.72 10.08
N ALA A 95 -16.32 13.70 9.71
CA ALA A 95 -17.12 14.89 9.43
C ALA A 95 -18.07 15.19 10.58
#